data_AF-A0A519TFN0-F1
#
_entry.id   AF-A0A519TFN0-F1
#
_cell.length_a   1.000
_cell.length_b   1.000
_cell.length_c   1.000
_cell.angle_alpha   90.00
_cell.angle_beta   90.00
_cell.angle_gamma   90.00
#
_symmetry.space_group_name_H-M   'P 1'
#
loop_
_entity.id
_entity.type
_entity.pdbx_description
1 polymer ?
#
loop_
_entity_poly.entity_id
_entity_poly.type
_entity_poly.pdbx_seq_one_letter_code
_entity_poly.pdbx_strand_id
1 'polypeptide(L)'
;MKKSIFLIFVGLISLSACKKDFLEQTDPNAVTVEQFFTSPNDVLLAVNGVYQSLRSSNNIGESSNLYTEQRSDNTGINDNQSNAGEPFQFGDFSILPSNTYLKNHWVSLYSTITRCNVITSNIDKVPFTDANLKAQ
;
A
#
# COMPACT_ATOMS: atom_id res chain seq x y z
N MET A 1 49.93 -15.58 39.03
CA MET A 1 48.99 -14.51 39.40
C MET A 1 48.85 -13.43 38.30
N LYS A 2 49.91 -12.71 37.91
CA LYS A 2 49.84 -11.68 36.84
C LYS A 2 49.33 -12.21 35.47
N LYS A 3 49.71 -13.43 35.10
CA LYS A 3 49.26 -14.10 33.85
C LYS A 3 47.76 -14.49 33.87
N SER A 4 47.21 -14.87 35.02
CA SER A 4 45.77 -15.19 35.16
C SER A 4 44.90 -13.93 35.09
N ILE A 5 45.37 -12.81 35.65
CA ILE A 5 44.67 -11.51 35.55
C ILE A 5 44.62 -11.02 34.10
N PHE A 6 45.70 -11.20 33.34
CA PHE A 6 45.74 -10.86 31.92
C PHE A 6 44.74 -11.68 31.08
N LEU A 7 44.63 -12.99 31.34
CA LEU A 7 43.66 -13.86 30.67
C LEU A 7 42.21 -13.48 30.98
N ILE A 8 41.90 -13.10 32.21
CA ILE A 8 40.56 -12.64 32.62
C ILE A 8 40.21 -11.32 31.92
N PHE A 9 41.18 -10.40 31.82
CA PHE A 9 40.98 -9.11 31.17
C PHE A 9 40.72 -9.27 29.66
N VAL A 10 41.45 -10.16 28.99
CA VAL A 10 41.21 -10.50 27.57
C VAL A 10 39.84 -11.16 27.39
N GLY A 11 39.43 -12.03 28.31
CA GLY A 11 38.08 -12.63 28.30
C GLY A 11 36.96 -11.61 28.44
N LEU A 12 37.11 -10.61 29.33
CA LEU A 12 36.13 -9.53 29.51
C LEU A 12 35.99 -8.65 28.26
N ILE A 13 37.09 -8.39 27.55
CA ILE A 13 37.05 -7.63 26.28
C ILE A 13 36.30 -8.43 25.20
N SER A 14 36.47 -9.74 25.15
CA SER A 14 35.79 -10.59 24.16
C SER A 14 34.26 -10.59 24.28
N LEU A 15 33.71 -10.29 25.47
CA LEU A 15 32.26 -10.15 25.68
C LEU A 15 31.67 -8.87 25.06
N SER A 16 32.50 -7.87 24.72
CA SER A 16 32.07 -6.64 24.02
C SER A 16 32.03 -6.77 22.49
N ALA A 17 32.49 -7.89 21.93
CA ALA A 17 32.55 -8.10 20.48
C ALA A 17 31.20 -8.44 19.84
N CYS A 18 30.20 -8.86 20.62
CA CYS A 18 28.84 -9.04 20.14
C CYS A 18 28.18 -7.68 19.91
N LYS A 19 28.11 -7.28 18.64
CA LYS A 19 27.32 -6.15 18.17
C LYS A 19 25.83 -6.39 18.41
N LYS A 20 25.13 -5.43 19.01
CA LYS A 20 23.67 -5.52 19.27
C LYS A 20 22.87 -5.64 17.97
N ASP A 21 23.40 -5.02 16.93
CA ASP A 21 22.95 -4.96 15.55
C ASP A 21 23.13 -6.28 14.76
N PHE A 22 23.77 -7.32 15.34
CA PHE A 22 23.90 -8.61 14.64
C PHE A 22 22.53 -9.27 14.38
N LEU A 23 21.58 -9.14 15.30
CA LEU A 23 20.22 -9.66 15.15
C LEU A 23 19.23 -8.65 14.54
N GLU A 24 19.61 -7.37 14.43
CA GLU A 24 18.79 -6.33 13.81
C GLU A 24 19.12 -6.25 12.31
N GLN A 25 18.61 -7.21 11.56
CA GLN A 25 18.73 -7.26 10.10
C GLN A 25 17.55 -6.55 9.44
N THR A 26 17.81 -5.59 8.56
CA THR A 26 16.81 -5.00 7.66
C THR A 26 16.96 -5.61 6.27
N ASP A 27 15.85 -5.79 5.54
CA ASP A 27 15.92 -6.21 4.14
C ASP A 27 16.60 -5.10 3.31
N PRO A 28 17.79 -5.35 2.72
CA PRO A 28 18.51 -4.34 1.95
C PRO A 28 17.79 -3.93 0.66
N ASN A 29 16.78 -4.71 0.21
CA ASN A 29 15.97 -4.39 -0.95
C ASN A 29 14.64 -3.73 -0.59
N ALA A 30 14.29 -3.66 0.70
CA ALA A 30 13.05 -3.02 1.12
C ALA A 30 13.17 -1.50 1.00
N VAL A 31 12.27 -0.90 0.23
CA VAL A 31 12.13 0.56 0.19
C VAL A 31 11.04 0.94 1.18
N THR A 32 11.47 1.40 2.35
CA THR A 32 10.56 1.81 3.44
C THR A 32 9.97 3.20 3.15
N VAL A 33 8.82 3.52 3.74
CA VAL A 33 8.18 4.85 3.57
C VAL A 33 9.11 5.95 4.08
N GLU A 34 9.84 5.68 5.17
CA GLU A 34 10.79 6.57 5.81
C GLU A 34 11.95 6.95 4.88
N GLN A 35 12.33 6.05 3.96
CA GLN A 35 13.45 6.24 3.03
C GLN A 35 13.01 6.60 1.60
N PHE A 36 11.72 6.47 1.28
CA PHE A 36 11.22 6.64 -0.09
C PHE A 36 11.13 8.11 -0.54
N PHE A 37 10.63 9.00 0.33
CA PHE A 37 10.32 10.39 -0.04
C PHE A 37 11.54 11.31 0.08
N THR A 38 12.42 11.30 -0.93
CA THR A 38 13.67 12.09 -0.92
C THR A 38 13.74 13.17 -1.99
N SER A 39 13.03 12.98 -3.10
CA SER A 39 13.04 13.88 -4.26
C SER A 39 11.64 14.16 -4.81
N PRO A 40 11.44 15.25 -5.56
CA PRO A 40 10.18 15.52 -6.26
C PRO A 40 9.73 14.37 -7.18
N ASN A 41 10.69 13.65 -7.78
CA ASN A 41 10.38 12.50 -8.63
C ASN A 41 9.77 11.33 -7.83
N ASP A 42 10.18 11.11 -6.59
CA ASP A 42 9.61 10.06 -5.74
C ASP A 42 8.14 10.35 -5.43
N VAL A 43 7.81 11.62 -5.15
CA VAL A 43 6.43 12.08 -4.97
C VAL A 43 5.62 11.85 -6.24
N LEU A 44 6.15 12.21 -7.42
CA LEU A 44 5.50 11.95 -8.71
C LEU A 44 5.23 10.46 -8.93
N LEU A 45 6.20 9.59 -8.64
CA LEU A 45 6.02 8.13 -8.75
C LEU A 45 4.95 7.62 -7.80
N ALA A 46 4.88 8.13 -6.58
CA ALA A 46 3.82 7.77 -5.63
C ALA A 46 2.44 8.23 -6.11
N VAL A 47 2.33 9.45 -6.65
CA VAL A 47 1.09 9.99 -7.24
C VAL A 47 0.65 9.12 -8.43
N ASN A 48 1.57 8.72 -9.30
CA ASN A 48 1.28 7.77 -10.38
C ASN A 48 0.77 6.42 -9.83
N GLY A 49 1.31 5.96 -8.70
CA GLY A 49 0.82 4.79 -7.98
C GLY A 49 -0.58 4.93 -7.40
N VAL A 50 -1.02 6.15 -7.05
CA VAL A 50 -2.41 6.45 -6.68
C VAL A 50 -3.32 6.31 -7.90
N TYR A 51 -2.97 6.94 -9.02
CA TYR A 51 -3.75 6.85 -10.26
C TYR A 51 -3.83 5.41 -10.79
N GLN A 52 -2.77 4.63 -10.65
CA GLN A 52 -2.79 3.21 -10.97
C GLN A 52 -3.80 2.45 -10.10
N SER A 53 -3.83 2.72 -8.80
CA SER A 53 -4.80 2.11 -7.88
C SER A 53 -6.23 2.51 -8.23
N LEU A 54 -6.42 3.76 -8.64
CA LEU A 54 -7.73 4.31 -9.01
C LEU A 54 -8.28 3.66 -10.29
N ARG A 55 -7.40 3.33 -11.25
CA ARG A 55 -7.77 2.63 -12.50
C ARG A 55 -8.05 1.14 -12.32
N SER A 56 -7.88 0.58 -11.12
CA SER A 56 -8.20 -0.81 -10.85
C SER A 56 -9.65 -1.15 -11.20
N SER A 57 -9.90 -2.36 -11.72
CA SER A 57 -11.27 -2.87 -11.95
C SER A 57 -12.09 -3.03 -10.67
N ASN A 58 -11.43 -3.15 -9.51
CA ASN A 58 -12.10 -3.10 -8.21
C ASN A 58 -12.38 -1.66 -7.75
N ASN A 59 -11.95 -0.65 -8.49
CA ASN A 59 -12.18 0.76 -8.19
C ASN A 59 -13.00 1.38 -9.35
N ILE A 60 -12.62 2.56 -9.85
CA ILE A 60 -13.31 3.24 -10.95
C ILE A 60 -12.79 2.84 -12.35
N GLY A 61 -12.14 1.68 -12.46
CA GLY A 61 -11.63 1.15 -13.72
C GLY A 61 -12.72 0.60 -14.65
N GLU A 62 -12.30 -0.26 -15.59
CA GLU A 62 -13.14 -0.80 -16.65
C GLU A 62 -14.38 -1.56 -16.14
N SER A 63 -14.26 -2.27 -15.02
CA SER A 63 -15.36 -3.05 -14.42
C SER A 63 -16.19 -2.26 -13.39
N SER A 64 -16.01 -0.93 -13.31
CA SER A 64 -16.68 -0.10 -12.31
C SER A 64 -18.21 -0.03 -12.48
N ASN A 65 -18.72 -0.31 -13.68
CA ASN A 65 -20.15 -0.36 -13.97
C ASN A 65 -20.92 -1.31 -13.03
N LEU A 66 -20.27 -2.36 -12.53
CA LEU A 66 -20.86 -3.30 -11.57
C LEU A 66 -21.30 -2.58 -10.29
N TYR A 67 -20.51 -1.61 -9.85
CA TYR A 67 -20.72 -0.90 -8.59
C TYR A 67 -21.56 0.37 -8.77
N THR A 68 -21.44 1.03 -9.94
CA THR A 68 -22.06 2.33 -10.20
C THR A 68 -23.37 2.25 -10.99
N GLU A 69 -23.44 1.38 -12.00
CA GLU A 69 -24.53 1.38 -12.98
C GLU A 69 -25.45 0.15 -12.89
N GLN A 70 -24.99 -1.04 -12.47
CA GLN A 70 -25.81 -2.26 -12.55
C GLN A 70 -27.13 -2.24 -11.75
N ARG A 71 -27.34 -1.25 -10.88
CA ARG A 71 -28.59 -1.01 -10.16
C ARG A 71 -29.56 -0.06 -10.89
N SER A 72 -29.16 0.48 -12.03
CA SER A 72 -29.97 1.37 -12.86
C SER A 72 -30.90 0.55 -13.77
N ASP A 73 -31.74 1.26 -14.52
CA ASP A 73 -32.56 0.72 -15.60
C ASP A 73 -31.90 0.84 -16.99
N ASN A 74 -30.68 1.39 -17.08
CA ASN A 74 -29.99 1.67 -18.34
C ASN A 74 -28.83 0.69 -18.63
N THR A 75 -28.46 -0.15 -17.66
CA THR A 75 -27.49 -1.23 -17.83
C THR A 75 -28.08 -2.54 -17.30
N GLY A 76 -27.51 -3.66 -17.73
CA GLY A 76 -27.91 -4.97 -17.25
C GLY A 76 -26.89 -6.04 -17.64
N ILE A 77 -26.96 -7.19 -17.00
CA ILE A 77 -26.12 -8.34 -17.30
C ILE A 77 -26.93 -9.28 -18.19
N ASN A 78 -26.55 -9.38 -19.47
CA ASN A 78 -27.16 -10.30 -20.44
C ASN A 78 -26.38 -11.62 -20.51
N ASP A 79 -26.09 -12.22 -19.36
CA ASP A 79 -25.43 -13.53 -19.26
C ASP A 79 -26.39 -14.55 -18.65
N ASN A 80 -26.76 -15.53 -19.47
CA ASN A 80 -27.77 -16.55 -19.14
C ASN A 80 -27.17 -17.82 -18.53
N GLN A 81 -25.88 -17.80 -18.15
CA GLN A 81 -25.20 -18.97 -17.59
C GLN A 81 -24.68 -18.72 -16.16
N SER A 82 -24.89 -19.72 -15.30
CA SER A 82 -24.45 -19.79 -13.90
C SER A 82 -25.23 -18.97 -12.88
N ASN A 83 -26.50 -19.33 -12.67
CA ASN A 83 -27.17 -19.31 -11.37
C ASN A 83 -27.05 -18.03 -10.50
N ALA A 84 -26.97 -16.84 -11.12
CA ALA A 84 -26.86 -15.55 -10.43
C ALA A 84 -25.74 -15.53 -9.36
N GLY A 85 -24.48 -15.70 -9.78
CA GLY A 85 -23.32 -15.55 -8.89
C GLY A 85 -23.24 -14.16 -8.21
N GLU A 86 -22.23 -13.96 -7.35
CA GLU A 86 -22.09 -12.74 -6.53
C GLU A 86 -22.27 -11.40 -7.30
N PRO A 87 -21.82 -11.22 -8.56
CA PRO A 87 -22.06 -9.98 -9.31
C PRO A 87 -23.54 -9.71 -9.65
N PHE A 88 -24.35 -10.74 -9.86
CA PHE A 88 -25.77 -10.56 -10.21
C PHE A 88 -26.58 -9.99 -9.06
N GLN A 89 -26.15 -10.22 -7.82
CA GLN A 89 -26.78 -9.66 -6.63
C GLN A 89 -26.87 -8.13 -6.65
N PHE A 90 -26.00 -7.44 -7.39
CA PHE A 90 -26.06 -5.99 -7.55
C PHE A 90 -27.31 -5.57 -8.32
N GLY A 91 -27.59 -6.17 -9.48
CA GLY A 91 -28.77 -5.86 -10.29
C GLY A 91 -30.06 -6.46 -9.74
N ASP A 92 -29.97 -7.59 -9.04
CA ASP A 92 -31.12 -8.27 -8.41
C ASP A 92 -31.51 -7.66 -7.04
N PHE A 93 -30.81 -6.63 -6.59
CA PHE A 93 -31.01 -5.99 -5.28
C PHE A 93 -30.95 -6.99 -4.11
N SER A 94 -30.08 -7.99 -4.20
CA SER A 94 -29.99 -9.13 -3.29
C SER A 94 -28.60 -9.32 -2.65
N ILE A 95 -27.80 -8.24 -2.61
CA ILE A 95 -26.42 -8.27 -2.09
C ILE A 95 -26.38 -8.81 -0.65
N LEU A 96 -25.60 -9.88 -0.47
CA LEU A 96 -25.32 -10.44 0.85
C LEU A 96 -24.11 -9.77 1.52
N PRO A 97 -24.04 -9.71 2.86
CA PRO A 97 -22.86 -9.20 3.57
C PRO A 97 -21.55 -9.93 3.25
N SER A 98 -21.63 -11.17 2.77
CA SER A 98 -20.47 -11.97 2.36
C SER A 98 -19.98 -11.69 0.94
N ASN A 99 -20.61 -10.77 0.20
CA ASN A 99 -20.31 -10.52 -1.20
C ASN A 99 -18.85 -10.06 -1.40
N THR A 100 -18.05 -10.88 -2.06
CA THR A 100 -16.60 -10.67 -2.22
C THR A 100 -16.27 -9.50 -3.14
N TYR A 101 -17.10 -9.23 -4.15
CA TYR A 101 -16.93 -8.10 -5.07
C TYR A 101 -17.13 -6.77 -4.35
N LEU A 102 -18.20 -6.67 -3.54
CA LEU A 102 -18.43 -5.47 -2.73
C LEU A 102 -17.28 -5.25 -1.73
N LYS A 103 -16.80 -6.31 -1.08
CA LYS A 103 -15.64 -6.24 -0.19
C LYS A 103 -14.39 -5.76 -0.91
N ASN A 104 -14.07 -6.32 -2.08
CA ASN A 104 -12.92 -5.92 -2.87
C ASN A 104 -13.02 -4.47 -3.34
N HIS A 105 -14.22 -4.02 -3.71
CA HIS A 105 -14.47 -2.63 -4.08
C HIS A 105 -14.19 -1.67 -2.92
N TRP A 106 -14.77 -1.96 -1.76
CA TRP A 106 -14.53 -1.20 -0.54
C TRP A 106 -13.05 -1.13 -0.17
N VAL A 107 -12.36 -2.28 -0.15
CA VAL A 107 -10.93 -2.34 0.16
C VAL A 107 -10.10 -1.55 -0.85
N SER A 108 -10.45 -1.61 -2.13
CA SER A 108 -9.73 -0.87 -3.18
C SER A 108 -9.85 0.65 -3.00
N LEU A 109 -11.06 1.16 -2.70
CA LEU A 109 -11.30 2.57 -2.39
C LEU A 109 -10.45 3.04 -1.21
N TYR A 110 -10.49 2.31 -0.08
CA TYR A 110 -9.69 2.65 1.10
C TYR A 110 -8.19 2.49 0.88
N SER A 111 -7.77 1.57 0.01
CA SER A 111 -6.36 1.44 -0.37
C SER A 111 -5.90 2.66 -1.16
N THR A 112 -6.72 3.19 -2.07
CA THR A 112 -6.42 4.45 -2.78
C THR A 112 -6.35 5.62 -1.81
N ILE A 113 -7.32 5.76 -0.89
CA ILE A 113 -7.30 6.81 0.16
C ILE A 113 -6.02 6.70 0.99
N THR A 114 -5.64 5.50 1.40
CA THR A 114 -4.43 5.27 2.22
C THR A 114 -3.17 5.70 1.46
N ARG A 115 -3.07 5.39 0.16
CA ARG A 115 -1.94 5.85 -0.67
C ARG A 115 -1.86 7.38 -0.74
N CYS A 116 -3.00 8.07 -0.91
CA CYS A 116 -3.05 9.53 -0.85
C CYS A 116 -2.59 10.07 0.51
N ASN A 117 -3.04 9.45 1.61
CA ASN A 117 -2.67 9.85 2.96
C ASN A 117 -1.16 9.70 3.22
N VAL A 118 -0.54 8.64 2.70
CA VAL A 118 0.91 8.44 2.80
C VAL A 118 1.66 9.57 2.07
N ILE A 119 1.22 9.95 0.87
CA ILE A 119 1.86 11.06 0.12
C ILE A 119 1.71 12.37 0.88
N THR A 120 0.49 12.74 1.26
CA THR A 120 0.20 14.00 1.96
C THR A 120 0.90 14.11 3.32
N SER A 121 1.14 12.98 4.01
CA SER A 121 1.90 12.97 5.28
C SER A 121 3.42 13.10 5.11
N ASN A 122 3.95 12.95 3.89
CA ASN A 122 5.39 12.93 3.63
C ASN A 122 5.88 13.98 2.63
N ILE A 123 5.00 14.54 1.79
CA ILE A 123 5.37 15.50 0.74
C ILE A 123 6.07 16.75 1.29
N ASP A 124 5.72 17.20 2.49
CA ASP A 124 6.35 18.36 3.11
C ASP A 124 7.81 18.14 3.56
N LYS A 125 8.25 16.88 3.64
CA LYS A 125 9.64 16.52 3.97
C LYS A 125 10.56 16.61 2.75
N VAL A 126 9.98 16.66 1.54
CA VAL A 126 10.72 16.66 0.28
C VAL A 126 11.05 18.11 -0.12
N PRO A 127 12.32 18.41 -0.47
CA PRO A 127 12.69 19.74 -0.97
C PRO A 127 12.23 19.91 -2.43
N PHE A 128 11.34 20.88 -2.66
CA PHE A 128 10.93 21.31 -4.00
C PHE A 128 11.59 22.65 -4.34
N THR A 129 12.36 22.70 -5.43
CA THR A 129 12.99 23.94 -5.92
C THR A 129 12.00 24.84 -6.64
N ASP A 130 10.97 24.26 -7.28
CA ASP A 130 9.85 24.96 -7.90
C ASP A 130 8.60 24.79 -7.03
N ALA A 131 8.11 25.89 -6.47
CA ALA A 131 6.90 25.90 -5.66
C ALA A 131 5.64 25.58 -6.48
N ASN A 132 5.62 25.90 -7.77
CA ASN A 132 4.49 25.58 -8.63
C ASN A 132 4.38 24.07 -8.87
N LEU A 133 5.51 23.36 -8.94
CA LEU A 133 5.52 21.90 -9.06
C LEU A 133 4.96 21.22 -7.81
N LYS A 134 5.25 21.75 -6.61
CA LYS A 134 4.69 21.21 -5.36
C LYS A 134 3.17 21.41 -5.25
N ALA A 135 2.64 22.44 -5.90
CA ALA A 135 1.22 22.80 -5.84
C ALA A 135 0.34 22.08 -6.87
N GLN A 136 0.92 21.32 -7.80
CA GLN A 136 0.20 20.46 -8.76
C GLN A 136 -0.32 19.19 -8.09
#